data_AF-A0A2E8K1Z4-F1
#
_entry.id   AF-A0A2E8K1Z4-F1
#
_cell.length_a   1.000
_cell.length_b   1.000
_cell.length_c   1.000
_cell.angle_alpha   90.00
_cell.angle_beta   90.00
_cell.angle_gamma   90.00
#
_symmetry.space_group_name_H-M   'P 1'
#
loop_
_entity.id
_entity.type
_entity.pdbx_description
1 polymer ?
#
loop_
_entity_poly.entity_id
_entity_poly.type
_entity_poly.pdbx_seq_one_letter_code
_entity_poly.pdbx_strand_id
1 'polypeptide(L)'
;MTTVGYGSMHRPGADPEAMLPSDILCDFCGRPWGEEVLMVEGHQGSCICGDCLAAAWQSVINAEIDDALPPSPEGSEPSWKCALCLEARDDTAFRSPIREEAFVCQRCIRMAGRILGKDADSDWNRPMPGAATEPNPDDPSNPEEAP
;
A
#
# COMPACT_ATOMS: atom_id res chain seq x y z
N MET A 1 -2.63 10.79 -27.09
CA MET A 1 -1.87 10.46 -25.85
C MET A 1 -2.84 10.57 -24.72
N THR A 2 -3.48 9.46 -24.36
CA THR A 2 -4.46 9.40 -23.28
C THR A 2 -3.66 9.45 -21.98
N THR A 3 -3.69 10.57 -21.27
CA THR A 3 -3.30 10.62 -19.87
C THR A 3 -4.13 9.55 -19.16
N VAL A 4 -3.48 8.46 -18.75
CA VAL A 4 -4.09 7.50 -17.83
C VAL A 4 -4.19 8.26 -16.50
N GLY A 5 -5.31 8.96 -16.33
CA GLY A 5 -5.65 9.55 -15.06
C GLY A 5 -5.75 8.40 -14.07
N TYR A 6 -4.85 8.34 -13.10
CA TYR A 6 -5.02 7.53 -11.89
C TYR A 6 -6.20 8.12 -11.11
N GLY A 7 -7.42 7.84 -11.58
CA GLY A 7 -8.63 7.97 -10.77
C GLY A 7 -8.74 6.80 -9.82
N SER A 8 -9.50 6.97 -8.75
CA SER A 8 -9.83 5.89 -7.80
C SER A 8 -10.14 4.58 -8.52
N MET A 9 -9.51 3.50 -8.08
CA MET A 9 -9.78 2.17 -8.63
C MET A 9 -11.15 1.69 -8.17
N HIS A 10 -12.13 1.78 -9.07
CA HIS A 10 -13.44 1.19 -8.87
C HIS A 10 -13.57 -0.17 -9.55
N ARG A 11 -14.43 -1.04 -9.03
CA ARG A 11 -14.79 -2.31 -9.68
C ARG A 11 -15.32 -2.04 -11.09
N PRO A 12 -14.88 -2.80 -12.11
CA PRO A 12 -15.45 -2.69 -13.45
C PRO A 12 -16.96 -2.90 -13.44
N GLY A 13 -17.70 -1.94 -14.02
CA GLY A 13 -19.16 -1.97 -14.07
C GLY A 13 -19.87 -1.46 -12.81
N ALA A 14 -19.15 -0.87 -11.84
CA ALA A 14 -19.76 -0.16 -10.73
C ALA A 14 -20.60 1.01 -11.23
N ASP A 15 -21.76 1.21 -10.61
CA ASP A 15 -22.65 2.32 -10.91
C ASP A 15 -22.15 3.59 -10.18
N PRO A 16 -21.71 4.63 -10.90
CA PRO A 16 -21.20 5.85 -10.27
C PRO A 16 -22.26 6.57 -9.42
N GLU A 17 -23.55 6.35 -9.70
CA GLU A 17 -24.65 6.94 -8.94
C GLU A 17 -25.09 6.07 -7.74
N ALA A 18 -24.55 4.84 -7.64
CA ALA A 18 -24.91 3.86 -6.61
C ALA A 18 -23.70 3.03 -6.15
N MET A 19 -22.60 3.71 -5.83
CA MET A 19 -21.36 3.07 -5.36
C MET A 19 -21.55 2.36 -4.02
N LEU A 20 -21.20 1.06 -3.97
CA LEU A 20 -21.09 0.30 -2.73
C LEU A 20 -19.64 0.35 -2.21
N PRO A 21 -19.39 0.11 -0.91
CA PRO A 21 -18.02 -0.02 -0.40
C PRO A 21 -17.20 -1.04 -1.18
N SER A 22 -17.80 -2.19 -1.53
CA SER A 22 -17.13 -3.25 -2.30
C SER A 22 -16.76 -2.86 -3.74
N ASP A 23 -17.26 -1.73 -4.24
CA ASP A 23 -16.89 -1.18 -5.53
C ASP A 23 -15.64 -0.30 -5.45
N ILE A 24 -15.19 0.09 -4.25
CA ILE A 24 -13.92 0.79 -4.02
C ILE A 24 -12.82 -0.26 -3.84
N LEU A 25 -11.77 -0.19 -4.65
CA LEU A 25 -10.67 -1.15 -4.64
C LEU A 25 -9.38 -0.49 -4.16
N CYS A 26 -8.51 -1.28 -3.54
CA CYS A 26 -7.16 -0.83 -3.19
C CYS A 26 -6.36 -0.57 -4.46
N ASP A 27 -5.74 0.60 -4.59
CA ASP A 27 -4.96 0.95 -5.78
C ASP A 27 -3.73 0.05 -5.98
N PHE A 28 -3.28 -0.61 -4.92
CA PHE A 28 -2.05 -1.41 -4.90
C PHE A 28 -2.30 -2.90 -5.20
N CYS A 29 -3.38 -3.47 -4.70
CA CYS A 29 -3.68 -4.91 -4.85
C CYS A 29 -5.03 -5.22 -5.48
N GLY A 30 -5.88 -4.22 -5.71
CA GLY A 30 -7.22 -4.39 -6.26
C GLY A 30 -8.23 -5.07 -5.32
N ARG A 31 -7.86 -5.33 -4.05
CA ARG A 31 -8.80 -5.91 -3.08
C ARG A 31 -9.96 -4.93 -2.83
N PRO A 32 -11.22 -5.38 -2.86
CA PRO A 32 -12.37 -4.53 -2.57
C PRO A 32 -12.41 -4.15 -1.08
N TRP A 33 -12.94 -2.97 -0.80
CA TRP A 33 -13.26 -2.57 0.57
C TRP A 33 -14.42 -3.41 1.10
N GLY A 34 -14.28 -3.92 2.31
CA GLY A 34 -15.35 -4.54 3.09
C GLY A 34 -15.13 -4.29 4.58
N GLU A 35 -16.03 -4.80 5.41
CA GLU A 35 -16.03 -4.59 6.86
C GLU A 35 -14.74 -5.05 7.55
N GLU A 36 -14.08 -6.09 7.01
CA GLU A 36 -12.83 -6.66 7.54
C GLU A 36 -11.56 -6.03 6.94
N VAL A 37 -11.69 -5.17 5.93
CA VAL A 37 -10.54 -4.58 5.22
C VAL A 37 -10.40 -3.12 5.60
N LEU A 38 -9.43 -2.85 6.47
CA LEU A 38 -9.06 -1.48 6.80
C LEU A 38 -8.47 -0.78 5.57
N MET A 39 -8.91 0.46 5.35
CA MET A 39 -8.55 1.22 4.17
C MET A 39 -8.31 2.68 4.53
N VAL A 40 -7.34 3.30 3.87
CA VAL A 40 -7.07 4.74 3.98
C VAL A 40 -7.28 5.38 2.62
N GLU A 41 -8.14 6.38 2.58
CA GLU A 41 -8.36 7.24 1.41
C GLU A 41 -7.27 8.33 1.33
N GLY A 42 -6.74 8.53 0.13
CA GLY A 42 -5.84 9.59 -0.28
C GLY A 42 -6.57 10.68 -1.07
N HIS A 43 -5.86 11.33 -1.99
CA HIS A 43 -6.45 12.35 -2.86
C HIS A 43 -7.30 11.72 -3.97
N GLN A 44 -8.41 12.38 -4.29
CA GLN A 44 -9.34 12.02 -5.38
C GLN A 44 -9.84 10.56 -5.30
N GLY A 45 -10.08 10.05 -4.09
CA GLY A 45 -10.60 8.70 -3.86
C GLY A 45 -9.58 7.58 -4.04
N SER A 46 -8.29 7.89 -4.20
CA SER A 46 -7.25 6.86 -4.12
C SER A 46 -7.28 6.17 -2.76
N CYS A 47 -6.96 4.88 -2.70
CA CYS A 47 -7.08 4.07 -1.50
C CYS A 47 -5.93 3.05 -1.36
N ILE A 48 -5.46 2.87 -0.11
CA ILE A 48 -4.54 1.80 0.26
C ILE A 48 -5.17 0.94 1.38
N CYS A 49 -5.14 -0.38 1.24
CA CYS A 49 -5.59 -1.28 2.31
C CYS A 49 -4.49 -1.49 3.38
N GLY A 50 -4.90 -1.91 4.58
CA GLY A 50 -4.00 -2.16 5.72
C GLY A 50 -2.84 -3.09 5.40
N ASP A 51 -3.06 -4.16 4.63
CA ASP A 51 -2.02 -5.13 4.24
C ASP A 51 -0.97 -4.49 3.31
N CYS A 52 -1.41 -3.75 2.29
CA CYS A 52 -0.50 -3.05 1.38
C CYS A 52 0.27 -1.95 2.10
N LEU A 53 -0.38 -1.27 3.04
CA LEU A 53 0.28 -0.28 3.89
C LEU A 53 1.32 -0.93 4.82
N ALA A 54 1.01 -2.10 5.40
CA ALA A 54 1.94 -2.83 6.24
C ALA A 54 3.18 -3.28 5.45
N ALA A 55 2.99 -3.82 4.25
CA ALA A 55 4.08 -4.20 3.35
C ALA A 55 4.93 -2.97 2.96
N ALA A 56 4.30 -1.86 2.57
CA ALA A 56 5.00 -0.62 2.25
C ALA A 56 5.78 -0.07 3.45
N TRP A 57 5.20 -0.14 4.65
CA TRP A 57 5.86 0.27 5.90
C TRP A 57 7.09 -0.60 6.19
N GLN A 58 6.94 -1.93 6.12
CA GLN A 58 8.05 -2.85 6.34
C GLN A 58 9.19 -2.60 5.35
N SER A 59 8.88 -2.45 4.06
CA SER A 59 9.88 -2.24 3.02
C SER A 59 10.58 -0.88 3.15
N VAL A 60 9.82 0.22 3.10
CA VAL A 60 10.41 1.57 2.97
C VAL A 60 10.80 2.17 4.31
N ILE A 61 10.01 1.92 5.37
CA ILE A 61 10.24 2.57 6.68
C ILE A 61 11.17 1.75 7.55
N ASN A 62 10.99 0.42 7.60
CA ASN A 62 11.78 -0.43 8.47
C ASN A 62 13.04 -0.99 7.77
N ALA A 63 12.94 -1.41 6.52
CA ALA A 63 14.06 -1.99 5.77
C ALA A 63 14.81 -0.98 4.87
N GLU A 64 14.31 0.27 4.79
CA GLU A 64 14.90 1.35 3.97
C GLU A 64 15.12 0.94 2.50
N ILE A 65 14.26 0.08 1.96
CA ILE A 65 14.25 -0.32 0.55
C ILE A 65 13.61 0.80 -0.27
N ASP A 66 14.24 1.14 -1.39
CA ASP A 66 13.74 2.13 -2.33
C ASP A 66 13.45 1.49 -3.69
N ASP A 67 12.16 1.37 -4.01
CA ASP A 67 11.68 0.86 -5.30
C ASP A 67 11.43 1.99 -6.32
N ALA A 68 11.82 3.23 -6.02
CA ALA A 68 11.64 4.35 -6.93
C ALA A 68 12.28 4.09 -8.30
N LEU A 69 11.59 4.53 -9.35
CA LEU A 69 12.17 4.49 -10.69
C LEU A 69 13.35 5.47 -10.78
N PRO A 70 14.35 5.19 -11.65
CA PRO A 70 15.48 6.08 -11.84
C PRO A 70 15.03 7.52 -12.09
N PRO A 71 15.78 8.53 -11.60
CA PRO A 71 15.42 9.91 -11.80
C PRO A 71 15.35 10.23 -13.29
N SER A 72 14.35 11.00 -13.67
CA SER A 72 14.21 11.47 -15.04
C SER A 72 15.38 12.39 -15.43
N PRO A 73 15.70 12.50 -16.73
CA PRO A 73 16.70 13.46 -17.22
C PRO A 73 16.40 14.87 -16.72
N GLU A 74 17.44 15.68 -16.52
CA GLU A 74 17.30 17.08 -16.09
C GLU A 74 16.30 17.83 -16.99
N GLY A 75 15.31 18.48 -16.36
CA GLY A 75 14.23 19.20 -17.06
C GLY A 75 13.03 18.34 -17.50
N SER A 76 12.98 17.06 -17.14
CA SER A 76 11.84 16.16 -17.40
C SER A 76 10.97 15.96 -16.15
N GLU A 77 9.69 15.59 -16.33
CA GLU A 77 8.84 15.20 -15.21
C GLU A 77 9.36 13.93 -14.51
N PRO A 78 9.18 13.79 -13.18
CA PRO A 78 9.61 12.59 -12.45
C PRO A 78 9.03 11.29 -13.04
N SER A 79 9.81 10.21 -12.94
CA SER A 79 9.54 8.94 -13.63
C SER A 79 8.36 8.17 -13.04
N TRP A 80 7.87 8.57 -11.88
CA TRP A 80 6.73 7.95 -11.22
C TRP A 80 5.88 8.97 -10.46
N LYS A 81 4.65 8.55 -10.16
CA LYS A 81 3.65 9.34 -9.45
C LYS A 81 3.14 8.55 -8.26
N CYS A 82 3.05 9.19 -7.10
CA CYS A 82 2.46 8.54 -5.93
C CYS A 82 0.95 8.38 -6.13
N ALA A 83 0.44 7.15 -5.99
CA ALA A 83 -0.97 6.83 -6.17
C ALA A 83 -1.87 7.50 -5.12
N LEU A 84 -1.38 7.77 -3.91
CA LEU A 84 -2.18 8.37 -2.84
C LEU A 84 -2.23 9.89 -2.88
N CYS A 85 -1.11 10.61 -3.05
CA CYS A 85 -1.14 12.08 -3.09
C CYS A 85 -1.29 12.64 -4.50
N LEU A 86 -1.14 11.80 -5.53
CA LEU A 86 -1.21 12.17 -6.94
C LEU A 86 -0.17 13.21 -7.37
N GLU A 87 0.97 13.25 -6.68
CA GLU A 87 2.10 14.11 -7.04
C GLU A 87 3.17 13.27 -7.74
N ALA A 88 3.83 13.86 -8.74
CA ALA A 88 5.07 13.31 -9.27
C ALA A 88 6.17 13.41 -8.20
N ARG A 89 6.98 12.37 -8.09
CA ARG A 89 7.91 12.21 -6.98
C ARG A 89 9.26 11.68 -7.47
N ASP A 90 10.31 12.09 -6.79
CA ASP A 90 11.70 11.66 -6.95
C ASP A 90 12.29 11.11 -5.64
N ASP A 91 11.46 11.01 -4.60
CA ASP A 91 11.83 10.50 -3.28
C ASP A 91 11.68 8.97 -3.19
N THR A 92 11.96 8.41 -2.01
CA THR A 92 11.85 6.97 -1.79
C THR A 92 10.43 6.47 -1.97
N ALA A 93 10.28 5.38 -2.71
CA ALA A 93 8.99 4.77 -3.04
C ALA A 93 8.91 3.30 -2.60
N PHE A 94 7.69 2.88 -2.29
CA PHE A 94 7.31 1.47 -2.37
C PHE A 94 6.59 1.23 -3.69
N ARG A 95 6.95 0.17 -4.40
CA ARG A 95 6.25 -0.30 -5.61
C ARG A 95 5.43 -1.54 -5.25
N SER A 96 4.14 -1.57 -5.62
CA SER A 96 3.33 -2.76 -5.35
C SER A 96 3.88 -3.97 -6.11
N PRO A 97 4.03 -5.14 -5.45
CA PRO A 97 4.42 -6.38 -6.11
C PRO A 97 3.27 -7.01 -6.92
N ILE A 98 2.03 -6.55 -6.72
CA ILE A 98 0.84 -7.05 -7.43
C ILE A 98 0.51 -6.17 -8.63
N ARG A 99 0.71 -4.85 -8.50
CA ARG A 99 0.42 -3.86 -9.53
C ARG A 99 1.62 -2.97 -9.73
N GLU A 100 2.47 -3.33 -10.66
CA GLU A 100 3.78 -2.70 -10.76
C GLU A 100 3.73 -1.23 -11.20
N GLU A 101 2.58 -0.73 -11.64
CA GLU A 101 2.35 0.69 -11.93
C GLU A 101 2.04 1.52 -10.67
N ALA A 102 1.69 0.88 -9.55
CA ALA A 102 1.27 1.54 -8.32
C ALA A 102 2.46 1.80 -7.37
N PHE A 103 2.75 3.09 -7.16
CA PHE A 103 3.79 3.55 -6.25
C PHE A 103 3.18 4.36 -5.09
N VAL A 104 3.79 4.29 -3.91
CA VAL A 104 3.47 5.18 -2.79
C VAL A 104 4.74 5.80 -2.22
N CYS A 105 4.73 7.13 -2.08
CA CYS A 105 5.87 7.83 -1.50
C CYS A 105 5.95 7.61 0.01
N GLN A 106 7.17 7.71 0.54
CA GLN A 106 7.45 7.55 1.96
C GLN A 106 6.57 8.43 2.87
N ARG A 107 6.25 9.66 2.44
CA ARG A 107 5.36 10.57 3.17
C ARG A 107 3.96 9.97 3.33
N CYS A 108 3.38 9.46 2.26
CA CYS A 108 2.03 8.88 2.28
C CYS A 108 1.97 7.61 3.12
N ILE A 109 3.01 6.77 3.09
CA ILE A 109 3.12 5.59 3.98
C ILE A 109 3.02 6.02 5.45
N ARG A 110 3.82 7.03 5.86
CA ARG A 110 3.82 7.50 7.26
C ARG A 110 2.49 8.13 7.66
N MET A 111 1.85 8.88 6.77
CA MET A 111 0.56 9.51 7.06
C MET A 111 -0.55 8.46 7.20
N ALA A 112 -0.66 7.53 6.25
CA ALA A 112 -1.65 6.46 6.30
C ALA A 112 -1.46 5.58 7.55
N GLY A 113 -0.22 5.25 7.91
CA GLY A 113 0.05 4.48 9.13
C GLY A 113 -0.21 5.24 10.44
N ARG A 114 -0.33 6.57 10.39
CA ARG A 114 -0.82 7.36 11.53
C ARG A 114 -2.34 7.37 11.59
N ILE A 115 -3.03 7.32 10.45
CA ILE A 115 -4.49 7.27 10.39
C ILE A 115 -4.96 5.94 10.96
N LEU A 116 -4.51 4.81 10.39
CA LEU A 116 -4.93 3.48 10.88
C LEU A 116 -4.48 3.21 12.32
N GLY A 117 -3.26 3.62 12.69
CA GLY A 117 -2.75 3.37 14.04
C GLY A 117 -3.34 4.28 15.15
N LYS A 118 -4.22 5.23 14.81
CA LYS A 118 -4.95 6.06 15.79
C LYS A 118 -6.38 5.60 16.01
N ASP A 119 -6.91 4.81 15.09
CA ASP A 119 -8.26 4.30 15.19
C ASP A 119 -8.29 3.23 16.28
N ALA A 120 -9.07 3.49 17.33
CA ALA A 120 -9.15 2.63 18.51
C ALA A 120 -9.92 1.34 18.22
N ASP A 121 -10.74 1.34 17.16
CA ASP A 121 -11.52 0.18 16.70
C ASP A 121 -10.78 -0.60 15.60
N SER A 122 -9.56 -0.18 15.24
CA SER A 122 -8.71 -0.82 14.23
C SER A 122 -7.68 -1.73 14.88
N ASP A 123 -7.67 -3.00 14.46
CA ASP A 123 -6.62 -3.97 14.83
C ASP A 123 -5.29 -3.73 14.09
N TRP A 124 -5.20 -2.71 13.23
CA TRP A 124 -3.99 -2.42 12.49
C TRP A 124 -2.90 -1.89 13.42
N ASN A 125 -1.84 -2.67 13.55
CA ASN A 125 -0.65 -2.31 14.30
C ASN A 125 0.50 -2.01 13.33
N ARG A 126 1.25 -0.94 13.62
CA ARG A 126 2.45 -0.62 12.85
C ARG A 126 3.44 -1.78 12.93
N PRO A 127 3.95 -2.28 11.79
CA PRO A 127 4.98 -3.31 11.81
C PRO A 127 6.22 -2.81 12.57
N MET A 128 6.63 -3.52 13.61
CA MET A 128 7.86 -3.21 14.34
C MET A 128 9.10 -3.68 13.56
N PRO A 129 10.22 -2.94 13.58
CA PRO A 129 11.47 -3.41 13.02
C PRO A 129 11.90 -4.71 13.73
N GLY A 130 12.11 -5.79 12.98
CA GLY A 130 12.63 -7.05 13.54
C GLY A 130 11.60 -8.01 14.13
N ALA A 131 10.29 -7.78 13.98
CA ALA A 131 9.28 -8.81 14.22
C ALA A 131 9.30 -9.82 13.06
N ALA A 132 10.36 -10.62 12.98
CA ALA A 132 10.27 -11.92 12.36
C ALA A 132 9.20 -12.69 13.14
N THR A 133 8.26 -13.32 12.43
CA THR A 133 7.36 -14.32 12.98
C THR A 133 8.21 -15.30 13.79
N GLU A 134 8.14 -15.23 15.12
CA GLU A 134 8.76 -16.26 15.95
C GLU A 134 8.11 -17.58 15.52
N PRO A 135 8.89 -18.61 15.16
CA PRO A 135 8.33 -19.90 14.80
C PRO A 135 7.51 -20.40 15.99
N ASN A 136 6.24 -20.74 15.72
CA ASN A 136 5.38 -21.33 16.73
C ASN A 136 6.03 -22.64 17.20
N PRO A 137 6.39 -22.79 18.50
CA PRO A 137 6.98 -24.03 19.01
C PRO A 137 6.04 -25.24 18.85
N ASP A 138 4.76 -25.01 18.58
CA ASP A 138 3.74 -26.03 18.35
C ASP A 138 3.47 -26.33 16.85
N ASP A 139 4.32 -25.88 15.91
CA ASP A 139 4.20 -26.28 14.49
C ASP A 139 4.70 -27.73 14.28
N PRO A 140 3.80 -28.69 13.94
CA PRO A 140 4.16 -30.10 13.73
C PRO A 140 5.07 -30.34 12.51
N SER A 141 5.41 -29.30 11.75
CA SER A 141 6.28 -29.36 10.56
C SER A 141 7.76 -29.19 10.88
N ASN A 142 8.14 -28.92 12.14
CA ASN A 142 9.54 -28.80 12.53
C ASN A 142 10.15 -30.21 12.70
N PRO A 143 11.12 -30.64 11.87
CA PRO A 143 11.75 -31.93 12.06
C PRO A 143 12.56 -31.91 13.35
N GLU A 144 12.06 -32.56 14.40
CA GLU A 144 12.84 -32.85 15.61
C GLU A 144 14.19 -33.49 15.19
N GLU A 145 15.29 -32.82 15.54
CA GLU A 145 16.62 -33.42 15.50
C GLU A 145 16.63 -34.64 16.42
N ALA A 146 16.63 -35.83 15.82
CA ALA A 146 16.80 -37.10 16.51
C ALA A 146 18.24 -37.21 17.07
N PRO A 147 18.42 -37.88 18.24
CA PRO A 147 19.62 -37.78 19.09
C PRO A 147 20.91 -38.35 18.51
#